data_AF-A0A932T913-F1
#
_entry.id   AF-A0A932T913-F1
#
_cell.length_a   1.000
_cell.length_b   1.000
_cell.length_c   1.000
_cell.angle_alpha   90.00
_cell.angle_beta   90.00
_cell.angle_gamma   90.00
#
_symmetry.space_group_name_H-M   'P 1'
#
loop_
_entity.id
_entity.type
_entity.pdbx_description
1 polymer ?
#
loop_
_entity_poly.entity_id
_entity_poly.type
_entity_poly.pdbx_seq_one_letter_code
_entity_poly.pdbx_strand_id
1 'polypeptide(L)'
;MKKILKLLTLTLFIWFQPLSALTEQLSLSDVPQVMERFFHFHIENKEWNPTLVRRAFKLYIEQFDSDKSYFLEEEVVPYLSMSDKKALEIQKRLEVNNYSDFLELNRLAQKAVFRARVVRGEVGKELVEQKRGLSTFSNGAVARYPQTVEEIADRQKLRMAKFYQFHEGRTRLETADRKAKVCALFEKKMRRFENLYLFLDTDGARLSQERIEHLFALRILKAFAKSLDTHTAFFSPEEALEMRLSLEKQF
;
A
#
# COMPACT_ATOMS: atom_id res chain seq x y z
N MET A 1 -13.12 22.71 53.92
CA MET A 1 -12.92 23.14 52.52
C MET A 1 -11.62 22.65 51.87
N LYS A 2 -10.42 22.81 52.48
CA LYS A 2 -9.14 22.39 51.86
C LYS A 2 -9.02 20.88 51.54
N LYS A 3 -9.71 20.00 52.29
CA LYS A 3 -9.72 18.54 52.03
C LYS A 3 -10.60 18.12 50.85
N ILE A 4 -11.71 18.84 50.63
CA ILE A 4 -12.65 18.59 49.50
C ILE A 4 -12.02 19.08 48.19
N LEU A 5 -11.30 20.22 48.23
CA LEU A 5 -10.56 20.73 47.08
C LEU A 5 -9.45 19.78 46.63
N LYS A 6 -8.72 19.15 47.58
CA LYS A 6 -7.71 18.13 47.27
C LYS A 6 -8.31 16.85 46.67
N LEU A 7 -9.52 16.47 47.09
CA LEU A 7 -10.22 15.31 46.55
C LEU A 7 -10.70 15.57 45.10
N LEU A 8 -11.19 16.78 44.82
CA LEU A 8 -11.60 17.22 43.48
C LEU A 8 -10.42 17.33 42.50
N THR A 9 -9.24 17.76 42.95
CA THR A 9 -8.04 17.76 42.09
C THR A 9 -7.52 16.36 41.79
N LEU A 10 -7.72 15.39 42.71
CA LEU A 10 -7.30 14.01 42.50
C LEU A 10 -8.22 13.28 41.51
N THR A 11 -9.53 13.55 41.56
CA THR A 11 -10.48 12.96 40.61
C THR A 11 -10.31 13.53 39.20
N LEU A 12 -9.99 14.81 39.03
CA LEU A 12 -9.71 15.39 37.72
C LEU A 12 -8.48 14.78 37.01
N PHE A 13 -7.49 14.28 37.77
CA PHE A 13 -6.28 13.67 37.19
C PHE A 13 -6.51 12.25 36.64
N ILE A 14 -7.50 11.53 37.20
CA ILE A 14 -7.84 10.16 36.77
C ILE A 14 -8.64 10.17 35.46
N TRP A 15 -9.37 11.25 35.18
CA TRP A 15 -10.14 11.42 33.94
C TRP A 15 -9.33 11.98 32.76
N PHE A 16 -8.09 12.40 33.01
CA PHE A 16 -7.15 12.88 31.98
C PHE A 16 -6.09 11.84 31.61
N GLN A 17 -6.34 10.55 31.85
CA GLN A 17 -5.55 9.54 31.14
C GLN A 17 -5.90 9.66 29.65
N PRO A 18 -4.95 9.99 28.77
CA PRO A 18 -5.21 9.88 27.35
C PRO A 18 -5.60 8.44 27.10
N LEU A 19 -6.76 8.24 26.48
CA LEU A 19 -7.15 6.97 25.89
C LEU A 19 -6.22 6.73 24.70
N SER A 20 -4.95 6.44 24.98
CA SER A 20 -4.01 5.94 24.00
C SER A 20 -4.51 4.55 23.68
N ALA A 21 -5.36 4.45 22.66
CA ALA A 21 -5.60 3.20 21.99
C ALA A 21 -4.22 2.67 21.57
N LEU A 22 -3.71 1.68 22.30
CA LEU A 22 -2.56 0.89 21.90
C LEU A 22 -2.97 0.19 20.61
N THR A 23 -2.70 0.82 19.47
CA THR A 23 -2.71 0.12 18.20
C THR A 23 -1.66 -0.97 18.32
N GLU A 24 -2.12 -2.23 18.26
CA GLU A 24 -1.22 -3.38 18.36
C GLU A 24 -0.20 -3.30 17.22
N GLN A 25 1.03 -2.99 17.60
CA GLN A 25 2.13 -2.79 16.67
C GLN A 25 2.67 -4.16 16.30
N LEU A 26 2.84 -4.40 14.99
CA LEU A 26 3.37 -5.66 14.48
C LEU A 26 4.86 -5.50 14.26
N SER A 27 5.63 -6.51 14.62
CA SER A 27 7.04 -6.63 14.30
C SER A 27 7.25 -7.72 13.25
N LEU A 28 8.42 -7.72 12.60
CA LEU A 28 8.77 -8.81 11.68
C LEU A 28 8.90 -10.16 12.39
N SER A 29 9.23 -10.16 13.69
CA SER A 29 9.28 -11.36 14.52
C SER A 29 7.91 -11.98 14.79
N ASP A 30 6.81 -11.25 14.59
CA ASP A 30 5.45 -11.77 14.79
C ASP A 30 4.93 -12.53 13.57
N VAL A 31 5.53 -12.29 12.40
CA VAL A 31 5.11 -12.92 11.13
C VAL A 31 5.06 -14.45 11.21
N PRO A 32 6.08 -15.16 11.74
CA PRO A 32 6.05 -16.61 11.87
C PRO A 32 4.91 -17.10 12.76
N GLN A 33 4.68 -16.43 13.90
CA GLN A 33 3.63 -16.82 14.84
C GLN A 33 2.24 -16.69 14.21
N VAL A 34 2.01 -15.61 13.45
CA VAL A 34 0.75 -15.42 12.72
C VAL A 34 0.60 -16.46 11.61
N MET A 35 1.68 -16.77 10.90
CA MET A 35 1.67 -17.78 9.84
C MET A 35 1.44 -19.19 10.35
N GLU A 36 2.00 -19.56 11.50
CA GLU A 36 1.71 -20.84 12.18
C GLU A 36 0.22 -20.98 12.50
N ARG A 37 -0.44 -19.89 12.95
CA ARG A 37 -1.90 -19.89 13.15
C ARG A 37 -2.65 -20.10 11.85
N PHE A 38 -2.26 -19.41 10.76
CA PHE A 38 -2.86 -19.64 9.46
C PHE A 38 -2.72 -21.10 9.03
N PHE A 39 -1.52 -21.67 9.09
CA PHE A 39 -1.27 -23.06 8.73
C PHE A 39 -2.06 -24.06 9.60
N HIS A 40 -2.19 -23.78 10.90
CA HIS A 40 -2.96 -24.64 11.78
C HIS A 40 -4.42 -24.77 11.33
N PHE A 41 -5.07 -23.66 10.99
CA PHE A 41 -6.50 -23.62 10.64
C PHE A 41 -6.80 -23.82 9.14
N HIS A 42 -5.84 -23.55 8.25
CA HIS A 42 -6.07 -23.63 6.80
C HIS A 42 -6.18 -25.08 6.32
N ILE A 43 -7.12 -25.39 5.41
CA ILE A 43 -7.43 -26.78 5.03
C ILE A 43 -6.30 -27.42 4.21
N GLU A 44 -5.78 -26.72 3.19
CA GLU A 44 -4.82 -27.30 2.24
C GLU A 44 -3.34 -27.09 2.63
N ASN A 45 -2.94 -25.85 2.91
CA ASN A 45 -1.56 -25.52 3.23
C ASN A 45 -1.31 -25.55 4.74
N LYS A 46 -0.50 -26.51 5.21
CA LYS A 46 -0.13 -26.68 6.62
C LYS A 46 1.31 -26.27 6.96
N GLU A 47 2.10 -25.91 5.95
CA GLU A 47 3.50 -25.54 6.11
C GLU A 47 3.95 -24.61 4.98
N TRP A 48 5.15 -24.06 5.16
CA TRP A 48 5.83 -23.31 4.11
C TRP A 48 6.08 -24.19 2.88
N ASN A 49 5.74 -23.67 1.71
CA ASN A 49 6.04 -24.36 0.46
C ASN A 49 6.48 -23.36 -0.63
N PRO A 50 7.26 -23.80 -1.64
CA PRO A 50 7.76 -22.90 -2.68
C PRO A 50 6.64 -22.26 -3.50
N THR A 51 5.48 -22.93 -3.62
CA THR A 51 4.31 -22.40 -4.33
C THR A 51 3.70 -21.21 -3.61
N LEU A 52 3.62 -21.27 -2.28
CA LEU A 52 3.13 -20.20 -1.41
C LEU A 52 4.03 -18.98 -1.50
N VAL A 53 5.36 -19.19 -1.49
CA VAL A 53 6.36 -18.13 -1.67
C VAL A 53 6.18 -17.44 -3.03
N ARG A 54 6.10 -18.21 -4.13
CA ARG A 54 5.88 -17.64 -5.48
C ARG A 54 4.61 -16.80 -5.55
N ARG A 55 3.51 -17.32 -5.01
CA ARG A 55 2.22 -16.61 -4.96
C ARG A 55 2.31 -15.36 -4.10
N ALA A 56 2.95 -15.42 -2.93
CA ALA A 56 3.08 -14.28 -2.03
C ALA A 56 3.87 -13.14 -2.67
N PHE A 57 4.96 -13.42 -3.38
CA PHE A 57 5.72 -12.38 -4.10
C PHE A 57 4.89 -11.73 -5.20
N LYS A 58 4.17 -12.54 -6.00
CA LYS A 58 3.23 -12.02 -7.00
C LYS A 58 2.18 -11.12 -6.37
N LEU A 59 1.56 -11.57 -5.28
CA LEU A 59 0.52 -10.82 -4.57
C LEU A 59 1.06 -9.55 -3.90
N TYR A 60 2.31 -9.57 -3.41
CA TYR A 60 2.96 -8.37 -2.86
C TYR A 60 3.15 -7.30 -3.94
N ILE A 61 3.53 -7.70 -5.17
CA ILE A 61 3.61 -6.80 -6.32
C ILE A 61 2.22 -6.27 -6.67
N GLU A 62 1.21 -7.14 -6.76
CA GLU A 62 -0.17 -6.75 -7.09
C GLU A 62 -0.82 -5.84 -6.02
N GLN A 63 -0.45 -6.00 -4.75
CA GLN A 63 -0.88 -5.11 -3.66
C GLN A 63 -0.36 -3.67 -3.84
N PHE A 64 0.82 -3.50 -4.43
CA PHE A 64 1.40 -2.20 -4.73
C PHE A 64 0.94 -1.64 -6.08
N ASP A 65 1.01 -2.46 -7.14
CA ASP A 65 0.79 -2.04 -8.53
C ASP A 65 -0.28 -2.88 -9.23
N SER A 66 -1.51 -2.84 -8.71
CA SER A 66 -2.66 -3.52 -9.31
C SER A 66 -2.93 -3.09 -10.76
N ASP A 67 -2.64 -1.83 -11.09
CA ASP A 67 -2.88 -1.23 -12.41
C ASP A 67 -1.70 -1.43 -13.37
N LYS A 68 -0.59 -2.06 -12.93
CA LYS A 68 0.64 -2.29 -13.70
C LYS A 68 1.16 -0.98 -14.32
N SER A 69 1.20 0.07 -13.52
CA SER A 69 1.53 1.44 -13.92
C SER A 69 2.84 1.93 -13.33
N TYR A 70 3.44 1.21 -12.39
CA TYR A 70 4.66 1.61 -11.71
C TYR A 70 5.88 0.84 -12.23
N PHE A 71 5.78 -0.47 -12.38
CA PHE A 71 6.93 -1.31 -12.71
C PHE A 71 7.17 -1.52 -14.20
N LEU A 72 8.42 -1.77 -14.57
CA LEU A 72 8.78 -2.36 -15.86
C LEU A 72 8.65 -3.87 -15.81
N GLU A 73 8.43 -4.50 -16.97
CA GLU A 73 8.36 -5.96 -17.10
C GLU A 73 9.66 -6.63 -16.61
N GLU A 74 10.83 -6.11 -17.00
CA GLU A 74 12.13 -6.61 -16.54
C GLU A 74 12.33 -6.54 -15.02
N GLU A 75 11.70 -5.57 -14.35
CA GLU A 75 11.81 -5.37 -12.90
C GLU A 75 11.03 -6.44 -12.12
N VAL A 76 9.91 -6.91 -12.67
CA VAL A 76 8.98 -7.82 -11.97
C VAL A 76 9.08 -9.26 -12.43
N VAL A 77 9.51 -9.52 -13.67
CA VAL A 77 9.65 -10.88 -14.23
C VAL A 77 10.44 -11.83 -13.30
N PRO A 78 11.57 -11.43 -12.68
CA PRO A 78 12.30 -12.31 -11.75
C PRO A 78 11.47 -12.80 -10.56
N TYR A 79 10.46 -12.03 -10.14
CA TYR A 79 9.58 -12.36 -9.03
C TYR A 79 8.29 -13.05 -9.47
N LEU A 80 7.78 -12.72 -10.68
CA LEU A 80 6.55 -13.31 -11.24
C LEU A 80 6.78 -14.71 -11.81
N SER A 81 7.92 -14.94 -12.46
CA SER A 81 8.32 -16.23 -13.01
C SER A 81 9.54 -16.79 -12.27
N MET A 82 9.43 -16.84 -10.95
CA MET A 82 10.48 -17.35 -10.07
C MET A 82 10.68 -18.85 -10.25
N SER A 83 11.93 -19.28 -10.43
CA SER A 83 12.29 -20.70 -10.52
C SER A 83 12.11 -21.42 -9.19
N ASP A 84 11.85 -22.74 -9.23
CA ASP A 84 11.67 -23.54 -8.01
C ASP A 84 12.89 -23.48 -7.09
N LYS A 85 14.10 -23.42 -7.66
CA LYS A 85 15.34 -23.25 -6.90
C LYS A 85 15.36 -21.93 -6.11
N LYS A 86 15.03 -20.80 -6.77
CA LYS A 86 14.98 -19.49 -6.12
C LYS A 86 13.89 -19.44 -5.04
N ALA A 87 12.72 -20.03 -5.33
CA ALA A 87 11.62 -20.12 -4.38
C ALA A 87 12.00 -20.92 -3.12
N LEU A 88 12.71 -22.04 -3.28
CA LEU A 88 13.21 -22.84 -2.16
C LEU A 88 14.29 -22.09 -1.35
N GLU A 89 15.18 -21.36 -2.01
CA GLU A 89 16.18 -20.52 -1.33
C GLU A 89 15.52 -19.42 -0.48
N ILE A 90 14.48 -18.77 -1.00
CA ILE A 90 13.70 -17.77 -0.28
C ILE A 90 12.95 -18.42 0.88
N GLN A 91 12.31 -19.57 0.66
CA GLN A 91 11.65 -20.33 1.73
C GLN A 91 12.58 -20.58 2.91
N LYS A 92 13.79 -21.11 2.65
CA LYS A 92 14.78 -21.37 3.71
C LYS A 92 15.17 -20.11 4.48
N ARG A 93 15.21 -18.95 3.81
CA ARG A 93 15.45 -17.65 4.47
C ARG A 93 14.26 -17.24 5.34
N LEU A 94 13.03 -17.46 4.88
CA LEU A 94 11.82 -17.16 5.65
C LEU A 94 11.71 -18.01 6.92
N GLU A 95 12.11 -19.29 6.86
CA GLU A 95 12.14 -20.20 8.03
C GLU A 95 13.08 -19.71 9.15
N VAL A 96 14.08 -18.88 8.82
CA VAL A 96 14.98 -18.23 9.79
C VAL A 96 14.66 -16.75 9.99
N ASN A 97 13.43 -16.33 9.71
CA ASN A 97 12.91 -14.96 9.85
C ASN A 97 13.68 -13.89 9.05
N ASN A 98 14.31 -14.31 7.94
CA ASN A 98 15.00 -13.40 7.04
C ASN A 98 14.10 -12.97 5.89
N TYR A 99 13.65 -11.72 5.93
CA TYR A 99 12.76 -11.09 4.95
C TYR A 99 13.51 -10.22 3.92
N SER A 100 14.81 -10.46 3.70
CA SER A 100 15.65 -9.65 2.80
C SER A 100 15.09 -9.51 1.39
N ASP A 101 14.52 -10.59 0.83
CA ASP A 101 13.96 -10.57 -0.53
C ASP A 101 12.73 -9.66 -0.65
N PHE A 102 11.89 -9.58 0.39
CA PHE A 102 10.78 -8.62 0.44
C PHE A 102 11.28 -7.18 0.59
N LEU A 103 12.39 -6.97 1.31
CA LEU A 103 13.00 -5.65 1.44
C LEU A 103 13.55 -5.15 0.11
N GLU A 104 14.20 -6.03 -0.65
CA GLU A 104 14.65 -5.73 -2.02
C GLU A 104 13.48 -5.36 -2.93
N LEU A 105 12.39 -6.12 -2.87
CA LEU A 105 11.18 -5.82 -3.63
C LEU A 105 10.55 -4.48 -3.22
N ASN A 106 10.53 -4.16 -1.93
CA ASN A 106 10.05 -2.86 -1.46
C ASN A 106 10.95 -1.71 -1.94
N ARG A 107 12.27 -1.88 -1.99
CA ARG A 107 13.19 -0.89 -2.58
C ARG A 107 12.90 -0.67 -4.06
N LEU A 108 12.53 -1.73 -4.78
CA LEU A 108 12.11 -1.64 -6.18
C LEU A 108 10.80 -0.83 -6.31
N ALA A 109 9.83 -1.05 -5.42
CA ALA A 109 8.63 -0.22 -5.30
C ALA A 109 8.97 1.26 -5.05
N GLN A 110 9.89 1.55 -4.12
CA GLN A 110 10.32 2.92 -3.83
C GLN A 110 10.92 3.61 -5.07
N LYS A 111 11.79 2.93 -5.82
CA LYS A 111 12.34 3.45 -7.08
C LYS A 111 11.24 3.76 -8.09
N ALA A 112 10.27 2.85 -8.24
CA ALA A 112 9.15 3.03 -9.16
C ALA A 112 8.25 4.22 -8.75
N VAL A 113 8.04 4.45 -7.44
CA VAL A 113 7.34 5.64 -6.93
C VAL A 113 8.06 6.93 -7.33
N PHE A 114 9.37 7.01 -7.11
CA PHE A 114 10.14 8.21 -7.48
C PHE A 114 10.05 8.51 -8.97
N ARG A 115 10.18 7.49 -9.82
CA ARG A 115 9.99 7.59 -11.27
C ARG A 115 8.60 8.12 -11.63
N ALA A 116 7.55 7.55 -11.04
CA ALA A 116 6.17 7.97 -11.29
C ALA A 116 5.89 9.41 -10.87
N ARG A 117 6.46 9.87 -9.74
CA ARG A 117 6.32 11.26 -9.26
C ARG A 117 6.91 12.28 -10.23
N VAL A 118 8.06 11.98 -10.82
CA VAL A 118 8.70 12.87 -11.82
C VAL A 118 7.76 13.04 -13.02
N VAL A 119 7.28 11.93 -13.59
CA VAL A 119 6.34 11.97 -14.72
C VAL A 119 5.09 12.76 -14.37
N ARG A 120 4.44 12.48 -13.24
CA ARG A 120 3.21 13.19 -12.86
C ARG A 120 3.42 14.69 -12.66
N GLY A 121 4.59 15.10 -12.17
CA GLY A 121 4.96 16.50 -12.04
C GLY A 121 5.00 17.23 -13.39
N GLU A 122 5.49 16.57 -14.44
CA GLU A 122 5.51 17.10 -15.81
C GLU A 122 4.11 17.15 -16.41
N VAL A 123 3.36 16.05 -16.29
CA VAL A 123 2.00 15.91 -16.82
C VAL A 123 1.04 16.91 -16.19
N GLY A 124 1.16 17.14 -14.87
CA GLY A 124 0.35 18.12 -14.17
C GLY A 124 0.52 19.55 -14.73
N LYS A 125 1.76 19.92 -15.11
CA LYS A 125 2.02 21.22 -15.76
C LYS A 125 1.39 21.29 -17.14
N GLU A 126 1.55 20.24 -17.96
CA GLU A 126 0.97 20.17 -19.31
C GLU A 126 -0.57 20.29 -19.30
N LEU A 127 -1.23 19.65 -18.33
CA LEU A 127 -2.69 19.67 -18.19
C LEU A 127 -3.22 21.05 -17.76
N VAL A 128 -2.49 21.77 -16.90
CA VAL A 128 -2.85 23.13 -16.48
C VAL A 128 -2.68 24.11 -17.65
N GLU A 129 -1.62 23.95 -18.46
CA GLU A 129 -1.31 24.80 -19.61
C GLU A 129 -2.19 24.54 -20.86
N GLN A 130 -3.17 23.63 -20.81
CA GLN A 130 -4.08 23.30 -21.92
C GLN A 130 -3.39 22.87 -23.24
N LYS A 131 -2.13 22.42 -23.21
CA LYS A 131 -1.40 22.04 -24.43
C LYS A 131 -1.96 20.79 -25.12
N ARG A 132 -2.77 19.96 -24.44
CA ARG A 132 -3.42 18.78 -25.04
C ARG A 132 -4.86 18.61 -24.53
N GLY A 133 -5.79 18.39 -25.45
CA GLY A 133 -7.10 17.83 -25.13
C GLY A 133 -6.95 16.40 -24.61
N LEU A 134 -7.71 16.03 -23.59
CA LEU A 134 -7.68 14.72 -22.93
C LEU A 134 -8.25 13.56 -23.80
N SER A 135 -8.52 13.82 -25.08
CA SER A 135 -9.45 13.06 -25.93
C SER A 135 -8.85 11.84 -26.64
N THR A 136 -7.60 11.46 -26.39
CA THR A 136 -6.93 10.41 -27.20
C THR A 136 -6.37 9.23 -26.42
N PHE A 137 -6.72 9.04 -25.15
CA PHE A 137 -6.19 7.90 -24.41
C PHE A 137 -7.11 6.68 -24.51
N SER A 138 -6.59 5.59 -25.07
CA SER A 138 -7.36 4.35 -25.25
C SER A 138 -7.71 3.72 -23.88
N ASN A 139 -8.96 3.31 -23.73
CA ASN A 139 -9.50 2.69 -22.52
C ASN A 139 -9.25 1.17 -22.47
N GLY A 140 -8.07 0.73 -22.86
CA GLY A 140 -7.67 -0.67 -22.73
C GLY A 140 -7.20 -0.99 -21.32
N ALA A 141 -7.79 -2.00 -20.67
CA ALA A 141 -7.14 -2.66 -19.53
C ALA A 141 -5.89 -3.38 -20.06
N VAL A 142 -4.70 -2.82 -19.80
CA VAL A 142 -3.46 -3.41 -20.32
C VAL A 142 -3.04 -4.56 -19.40
N ALA A 143 -3.16 -5.79 -19.89
CA ALA A 143 -2.87 -6.99 -19.10
C ALA A 143 -1.37 -7.18 -18.79
N ARG A 144 -0.48 -6.62 -19.60
CA ARG A 144 0.98 -6.79 -19.47
C ARG A 144 1.66 -5.64 -18.71
N TYR A 145 2.82 -5.91 -18.12
CA TYR A 145 3.66 -4.85 -17.58
C TYR A 145 4.25 -3.99 -18.71
N PRO A 146 4.51 -2.71 -18.46
CA PRO A 146 5.22 -1.81 -19.38
C PRO A 146 6.60 -2.36 -19.76
N GLN A 147 6.98 -2.29 -21.04
CA GLN A 147 8.32 -2.69 -21.49
C GLN A 147 9.31 -1.53 -21.45
N THR A 148 8.82 -0.31 -21.64
CA THR A 148 9.66 0.89 -21.65
C THR A 148 9.19 1.93 -20.63
N VAL A 149 10.08 2.86 -20.32
CA VAL A 149 9.78 3.98 -19.42
C VAL A 149 8.75 4.93 -20.05
N GLU A 150 8.71 5.06 -21.38
CA GLU A 150 7.66 5.85 -22.03
C GLU A 150 6.28 5.22 -21.83
N GLU A 151 6.15 3.89 -21.92
CA GLU A 151 4.88 3.21 -21.65
C GLU A 151 4.41 3.43 -20.21
N ILE A 152 5.33 3.43 -19.23
CA ILE A 152 5.01 3.81 -17.83
C ILE A 152 4.47 5.23 -17.79
N ALA A 153 5.17 6.15 -18.47
CA ALA A 153 4.78 7.55 -18.46
C ALA A 153 3.38 7.76 -19.06
N ASP A 154 3.07 7.06 -20.15
CA ASP A 154 1.76 7.09 -20.79
C ASP A 154 0.67 6.48 -19.91
N ARG A 155 0.95 5.40 -19.16
CA ARG A 155 0.01 4.87 -18.17
C ARG A 155 -0.26 5.85 -17.03
N GLN A 156 0.77 6.51 -16.52
CA GLN A 156 0.61 7.53 -15.47
C GLN A 156 -0.17 8.75 -15.99
N LYS A 157 0.11 9.19 -17.23
CA LYS A 157 -0.67 10.22 -17.94
C LYS A 157 -2.13 9.83 -18.03
N LEU A 158 -2.41 8.61 -18.46
CA LEU A 158 -3.76 8.09 -18.61
C LEU A 158 -4.52 8.05 -17.28
N ARG A 159 -3.87 7.62 -16.19
CA ARG A 159 -4.49 7.60 -14.85
C ARG A 159 -4.86 9.01 -14.38
N MET A 160 -3.95 9.97 -14.56
CA MET A 160 -4.18 11.37 -14.20
C MET A 160 -5.26 12.01 -15.08
N ALA A 161 -5.27 11.72 -16.39
CA ALA A 161 -6.27 12.18 -17.34
C ALA A 161 -7.67 11.65 -17.00
N LYS A 162 -7.82 10.35 -16.72
CA LYS A 162 -9.08 9.74 -16.27
C LYS A 162 -9.60 10.39 -14.99
N PHE A 163 -8.71 10.63 -14.04
CA PHE A 163 -9.06 11.31 -12.81
C PHE A 163 -9.58 12.73 -13.07
N TYR A 164 -8.90 13.47 -13.96
CA TYR A 164 -9.32 14.81 -14.34
C TYR A 164 -10.68 14.82 -15.04
N GLN A 165 -10.88 13.96 -16.06
CA GLN A 165 -12.16 13.84 -16.79
C GLN A 165 -13.33 13.51 -15.84
N PHE A 166 -13.11 12.63 -14.85
CA PHE A 166 -14.10 12.30 -13.83
C PHE A 166 -14.55 13.52 -13.02
N HIS A 167 -13.65 14.47 -12.77
CA HIS A 167 -13.94 15.72 -12.06
C HIS A 167 -14.50 16.81 -12.97
N GLU A 168 -14.08 16.87 -14.23
CA GLU A 168 -14.64 17.76 -15.25
C GLU A 168 -16.14 17.51 -15.45
N GLY A 169 -16.56 16.24 -15.49
CA GLY A 169 -17.97 15.87 -15.60
C GLY A 169 -18.84 16.25 -14.38
N ARG A 170 -18.23 16.57 -13.23
CA ARG A 170 -18.94 16.96 -11.99
C ARG A 170 -18.79 18.43 -11.63
N THR A 171 -17.73 19.07 -12.10
CA THR A 171 -17.36 20.44 -11.71
C THR A 171 -16.82 21.18 -12.93
N ARG A 172 -17.24 22.45 -13.12
CA ARG A 172 -16.72 23.29 -14.21
C ARG A 172 -15.25 23.66 -13.92
N LEU A 173 -14.33 23.13 -14.72
CA LEU A 173 -12.88 23.32 -14.64
C LEU A 173 -12.35 24.38 -15.63
N GLU A 174 -13.08 25.48 -15.80
CA GLU A 174 -12.75 26.55 -16.76
C GLU A 174 -11.43 27.28 -16.41
N THR A 175 -11.21 27.56 -15.12
CA THR A 175 -10.06 28.35 -14.64
C THR A 175 -8.83 27.48 -14.39
N ALA A 176 -7.64 27.97 -14.77
CA ALA A 176 -6.36 27.31 -14.50
C ALA A 176 -6.17 26.90 -13.03
N ASP A 177 -6.58 27.75 -12.08
CA ASP A 177 -6.55 27.47 -10.64
C ASP A 177 -7.35 26.22 -10.24
N ARG A 178 -8.52 26.02 -10.86
CA ARG A 178 -9.35 24.84 -10.59
C ARG A 178 -8.68 23.58 -11.14
N LYS A 179 -8.06 23.67 -12.31
CA LYS A 179 -7.28 22.57 -12.91
C LYS A 179 -6.10 22.19 -12.02
N ALA A 180 -5.36 23.19 -11.54
CA ALA A 180 -4.25 23.00 -10.61
C ALA A 180 -4.71 22.34 -9.31
N LYS A 181 -5.87 22.75 -8.76
CA LYS A 181 -6.46 22.10 -7.58
C LYS A 181 -6.82 20.63 -7.80
N VAL A 182 -7.39 20.27 -8.96
CA VAL A 182 -7.68 18.86 -9.29
C VAL A 182 -6.39 18.05 -9.43
N CYS A 183 -5.37 18.60 -10.09
CA CYS A 183 -4.06 17.96 -10.21
C CYS A 183 -3.40 17.76 -8.83
N ALA A 184 -3.47 18.77 -7.96
CA ALA A 184 -2.97 18.69 -6.59
C ALA A 184 -3.74 17.65 -5.75
N LEU A 185 -5.06 17.53 -5.96
CA LEU A 185 -5.89 16.53 -5.28
C LEU A 185 -5.54 15.11 -5.74
N PHE A 186 -5.30 14.91 -7.03
CA PHE A 186 -4.80 13.64 -7.56
C PHE A 186 -3.46 13.26 -6.94
N GLU A 187 -2.51 14.20 -6.93
CA GLU A 187 -1.18 13.97 -6.35
C GLU A 187 -1.27 13.69 -4.85
N LYS A 188 -2.12 14.40 -4.10
CA LYS A 188 -2.37 14.11 -2.68
C LYS A 188 -2.91 12.69 -2.47
N LYS A 189 -3.83 12.24 -3.33
CA LYS A 189 -4.37 10.88 -3.30
C LYS A 189 -3.28 9.84 -3.56
N MET A 190 -2.45 10.04 -4.59
CA MET A 190 -1.35 9.12 -4.92
C MET A 190 -0.31 9.08 -3.79
N ARG A 191 0.11 10.25 -3.28
CA ARG A 191 1.09 10.36 -2.19
C ARG A 191 0.65 9.64 -0.93
N ARG A 192 -0.64 9.71 -0.57
CA ARG A 192 -1.15 9.01 0.62
C ARG A 192 -0.87 7.50 0.56
N PHE A 193 -1.01 6.89 -0.61
CA PHE A 193 -0.70 5.49 -0.82
C PHE A 193 0.81 5.24 -0.91
N GLU A 194 1.51 6.01 -1.74
CA GLU A 194 2.94 5.83 -2.00
C GLU A 194 3.82 6.08 -0.76
N ASN A 195 3.45 7.05 0.08
CA ASN A 195 4.18 7.38 1.30
C ASN A 195 4.24 6.20 2.27
N LEU A 196 3.24 5.29 2.23
CA LEU A 196 3.27 4.06 3.01
C LEU A 196 4.47 3.17 2.59
N TYR A 197 4.82 3.14 1.31
CA TYR A 197 5.96 2.36 0.77
C TYR A 197 7.29 3.11 0.90
N LEU A 198 7.26 4.44 0.87
CA LEU A 198 8.43 5.30 1.13
C LEU A 198 8.73 5.47 2.63
N PHE A 199 7.84 5.01 3.52
CA PHE A 199 7.95 5.18 4.96
C PHE A 199 7.97 6.66 5.41
N LEU A 200 7.09 7.44 4.80
CA LEU A 200 6.93 8.87 5.08
C LEU A 200 5.54 9.14 5.66
N ASP A 201 5.44 10.17 6.49
CA ASP A 201 4.17 10.68 7.00
C ASP A 201 3.49 11.64 5.99
N THR A 202 2.32 12.18 6.34
CA THR A 202 1.61 13.19 5.53
C THR A 202 2.45 14.44 5.30
N ASP A 203 3.29 14.80 6.26
CA ASP A 203 4.15 15.97 6.22
C ASP A 203 5.51 15.70 5.55
N GLY A 204 5.73 14.46 5.09
CA GLY A 204 6.97 14.04 4.44
C GLY A 204 8.11 13.71 5.40
N ALA A 205 7.88 13.75 6.71
CA ALA A 205 8.81 13.26 7.71
C ALA A 205 8.93 11.73 7.67
N ARG A 206 10.10 11.18 8.02
CA ARG A 206 10.29 9.73 8.10
C ARG A 206 9.50 9.16 9.28
N LEU A 207 8.82 8.05 9.07
CA LEU A 207 8.09 7.34 10.11
C LEU A 207 9.06 6.77 11.17
N SER A 208 8.55 6.55 12.39
CA SER A 208 9.29 5.83 13.43
C SER A 208 9.65 4.42 12.96
N GLN A 209 10.78 3.89 13.43
CA GLN A 209 11.24 2.55 13.04
C GLN A 209 10.19 1.46 13.33
N GLU A 210 9.51 1.56 14.47
CA GLU A 210 8.41 0.67 14.84
C GLU A 210 7.27 0.71 13.81
N ARG A 211 6.91 1.90 13.30
CA ARG A 211 5.84 2.03 12.30
C ARG A 211 6.26 1.49 10.94
N ILE A 212 7.54 1.65 10.59
CA ILE A 212 8.12 1.05 9.38
C ILE A 212 8.00 -0.47 9.44
N GLU A 213 8.42 -1.06 10.55
CA GLU A 213 8.36 -2.51 10.76
C GLU A 213 6.93 -3.04 10.74
N HIS A 214 6.00 -2.35 11.41
CA HIS A 214 4.58 -2.71 11.36
C HIS A 214 4.00 -2.69 9.95
N LEU A 215 4.22 -1.61 9.19
CA LEU A 215 3.71 -1.51 7.82
C LEU A 215 4.30 -2.61 6.93
N PHE A 216 5.57 -2.96 7.15
CA PHE A 216 6.24 -3.99 6.38
C PHE A 216 5.74 -5.39 6.73
N ALA A 217 5.67 -5.74 8.01
CA ALA A 217 5.10 -7.00 8.51
C ALA A 217 3.65 -7.18 8.05
N LEU A 218 2.84 -6.12 8.14
CA LEU A 218 1.44 -6.12 7.70
C LEU A 218 1.29 -6.50 6.22
N ARG A 219 2.12 -5.94 5.33
CA ARG A 219 2.07 -6.26 3.89
C ARG A 219 2.50 -7.69 3.61
N ILE A 220 3.55 -8.16 4.28
CA ILE A 220 4.03 -9.53 4.16
C ILE A 220 2.91 -10.50 4.58
N LEU A 221 2.29 -10.26 5.73
CA LEU A 221 1.17 -11.07 6.23
C LEU A 221 -0.03 -11.05 5.30
N LYS A 222 -0.40 -9.89 4.75
CA LYS A 222 -1.48 -9.80 3.76
C LYS A 222 -1.16 -10.57 2.48
N ALA A 223 0.08 -10.49 2.01
CA ALA A 223 0.52 -11.20 0.81
C ALA A 223 0.49 -12.72 1.01
N PHE A 224 0.91 -13.20 2.19
CA PHE A 224 0.85 -14.62 2.53
C PHE A 224 -0.57 -15.11 2.80
N ALA A 225 -1.39 -14.36 3.53
CA ALA A 225 -2.77 -14.72 3.79
C ALA A 225 -3.53 -14.95 2.47
N LYS A 226 -3.39 -14.01 1.52
CA LYS A 226 -4.01 -14.11 0.19
C LYS A 226 -3.34 -15.14 -0.72
N SER A 227 -2.14 -15.63 -0.40
CA SER A 227 -1.46 -16.66 -1.19
C SER A 227 -1.90 -18.08 -0.83
N LEU A 228 -2.47 -18.26 0.36
CA LEU A 228 -3.05 -19.51 0.82
C LEU A 228 -4.28 -19.88 -0.02
N ASP A 229 -5.26 -18.98 -0.10
CA ASP A 229 -6.42 -19.08 -0.98
C ASP A 229 -7.02 -17.68 -1.27
N THR A 230 -8.12 -17.62 -2.05
CA THR A 230 -8.78 -16.37 -2.42
C THR A 230 -9.65 -15.74 -1.32
N HIS A 231 -9.96 -16.48 -0.26
CA HIS A 231 -10.89 -16.08 0.81
C HIS A 231 -10.18 -15.83 2.16
N THR A 232 -8.88 -16.09 2.23
CA THR A 232 -8.03 -15.86 3.37
C THR A 232 -7.41 -14.48 3.25
N ALA A 233 -7.66 -13.64 4.26
CA ALA A 233 -7.14 -12.29 4.33
C ALA A 233 -6.67 -11.99 5.76
N PHE A 234 -5.60 -11.20 5.87
CA PHE A 234 -5.14 -10.66 7.13
C PHE A 234 -5.62 -9.22 7.27
N PHE A 235 -6.27 -8.92 8.39
CA PHE A 235 -6.76 -7.59 8.73
C PHE A 235 -5.95 -7.04 9.89
N SER A 236 -5.51 -5.78 9.80
CA SER A 236 -4.97 -5.09 10.97
C SER A 236 -6.07 -4.88 12.02
N PRO A 237 -5.73 -4.60 13.29
CA PRO A 237 -6.73 -4.27 14.30
C PRO A 237 -7.65 -3.10 13.90
N GLU A 238 -7.08 -2.10 13.21
CA GLU A 238 -7.80 -0.95 12.67
C GLU A 238 -8.81 -1.40 11.59
N GLU A 239 -8.38 -2.23 10.64
CA GLU A 239 -9.24 -2.75 9.57
C GLU A 239 -10.32 -3.71 10.10
N ALA A 240 -9.98 -4.51 11.10
CA ALA A 240 -10.92 -5.42 11.77
C ALA A 240 -12.00 -4.64 12.51
N LEU A 241 -11.65 -3.52 13.16
CA LEU A 241 -12.61 -2.63 13.79
C LEU A 241 -13.54 -1.99 12.75
N GLU A 242 -12.98 -1.47 11.66
CA GLU A 242 -13.77 -0.89 10.56
C GLU A 242 -14.75 -1.92 9.96
N MET A 243 -14.30 -3.16 9.76
CA MET A 243 -15.13 -4.25 9.27
C MET A 243 -16.27 -4.55 10.24
N ARG A 244 -16.00 -4.67 11.55
CA ARG A 244 -17.04 -4.89 12.58
C ARG A 244 -18.08 -3.77 12.57
N LEU A 245 -17.64 -2.51 12.58
CA LEU A 245 -18.53 -1.35 12.53
C LEU A 245 -19.37 -1.30 11.25
N SER A 246 -18.81 -1.76 10.12
CA SER A 246 -19.55 -1.83 8.85
C SER A 246 -20.64 -2.89 8.86
N LEU A 247 -20.41 -4.01 9.54
CA LEU A 247 -21.37 -5.10 9.69
C LEU A 247 -22.48 -4.71 10.67
N GLU A 248 -22.14 -4.06 11.79
CA GLU A 248 -23.12 -3.58 12.77
C GLU A 248 -24.10 -2.54 12.19
N LYS A 249 -23.67 -1.71 11.24
CA LYS A 249 -24.54 -0.71 10.58
C LYS A 249 -25.51 -1.31 9.55
N GLN A 250 -25.32 -2.57 9.16
CA GLN A 250 -26.18 -3.26 8.20
C GLN A 250 -27.31 -4.06 8.87
N PHE A 251 -27.34 -4.10 10.21
CA PHE A 251 -28.39 -4.71 11.03
C PHE A 251 -29.00 -3.68 11.99
#